data_AF-A0A6J5Y5U7-F1
#
_entry.id   AF-A0A6J5Y5U7-F1
#
_cell.length_a   1.000
_cell.length_b   1.000
_cell.length_c   1.000
_cell.angle_alpha   90.00
_cell.angle_beta   90.00
_cell.angle_gamma   90.00
#
_symmetry.space_group_name_H-M   'P 1'
#
loop_
_entity.id
_entity.type
_entity.pdbx_description
1 polymer ?
#
loop_
_entity_poly.entity_id
_entity_poly.type
_entity_poly.pdbx_seq_one_letter_code
_entity_poly.pdbx_strand_id
1 'polypeptide(L)'
;MKFGRPDTEFMKWRWKPDACCELPLFDATQFLELVRGKSLAFLGDSVTYTEDISHKYSSNTDYFKRYVYHDYNFTIATLWSPYLVKSRDAYPSGNDINSLMSLYLDELDEACMANSGRQFDYVIVSAGQWFFRTLTYHEHDNMTLFVTS
;
A
#
# COMPACT_ATOMS: atom_id res chain seq x y z
N MET A 1 -11.82 -20.12 -12.12
CA MET A 1 -10.96 -19.32 -11.22
C MET A 1 -9.62 -20.02 -11.06
N LYS A 2 -8.51 -19.27 -11.04
CA LYS A 2 -7.13 -19.78 -10.98
C LYS A 2 -6.84 -20.62 -9.72
N PHE A 3 -7.64 -20.45 -8.66
CA PHE A 3 -7.48 -21.13 -7.37
C PHE A 3 -8.70 -21.98 -6.95
N GLY A 4 -9.45 -22.52 -7.92
CA GLY A 4 -10.42 -23.60 -7.66
C GLY A 4 -11.73 -23.22 -6.98
N ARG A 5 -11.95 -21.95 -6.61
CA ARG A 5 -13.25 -21.49 -6.10
C ARG A 5 -14.33 -21.59 -7.20
N PRO A 6 -15.44 -22.34 -6.97
CA PRO A 6 -16.44 -22.61 -8.00
C PRO A 6 -17.57 -21.57 -8.05
N ASP A 7 -17.86 -20.88 -6.95
CA ASP A 7 -18.89 -19.84 -6.90
C ASP A 7 -18.39 -18.53 -7.51
N THR A 8 -19.24 -17.86 -8.29
CA THR A 8 -18.91 -16.61 -9.00
C THR A 8 -19.77 -15.43 -8.58
N GLU A 9 -20.78 -15.67 -7.74
CA GLU A 9 -21.76 -14.66 -7.33
C GLU A 9 -21.12 -13.47 -6.59
N PHE A 10 -19.99 -13.69 -5.90
CA PHE A 10 -19.26 -12.60 -5.22
C PHE A 10 -18.75 -11.52 -6.20
N MET A 11 -18.53 -11.85 -7.47
CA MET A 11 -18.08 -10.89 -8.49
C MET A 11 -19.19 -9.95 -8.99
N LYS A 12 -20.45 -10.23 -8.64
CA LYS A 12 -21.62 -9.44 -9.08
C LYS A 12 -22.01 -8.36 -8.07
N TRP A 13 -21.37 -8.31 -6.90
CA TRP A 13 -21.69 -7.34 -5.87
C TRP A 13 -21.13 -5.96 -6.23
N ARG A 14 -21.95 -4.93 -6.02
CA ARG A 14 -21.57 -3.53 -6.18
C ARG A 14 -22.00 -2.77 -4.94
N TRP A 15 -21.09 -1.96 -4.40
CA TRP A 15 -21.43 -1.06 -3.30
C TRP A 15 -22.32 0.08 -3.80
N LYS A 16 -23.39 0.37 -3.06
CA LYS A 16 -24.31 1.48 -3.32
C LYS A 16 -24.43 2.34 -2.05
N PRO A 17 -24.09 3.64 -2.10
CA PRO A 17 -24.30 4.54 -0.98
C PRO A 17 -25.80 4.76 -0.71
N ASP A 18 -26.15 5.03 0.54
CA ASP A 18 -27.54 5.29 0.96
C ASP A 18 -28.10 6.62 0.42
N ALA A 19 -27.22 7.56 0.08
CA ALA A 19 -27.60 8.80 -0.59
C ALA A 19 -28.13 8.51 -2.00
N CYS A 20 -29.08 9.33 -2.48
CA CYS A 20 -29.85 9.18 -3.72
C CYS A 20 -29.02 9.23 -5.04
N CYS A 21 -27.73 8.93 -5.01
CA CYS A 21 -26.84 9.04 -6.15
C CYS A 21 -26.35 7.65 -6.57
N GLU A 22 -26.60 7.31 -7.84
CA GLU A 22 -25.94 6.17 -8.45
C GLU A 22 -24.49 6.55 -8.78
N LEU A 23 -23.54 5.72 -8.32
CA LEU A 23 -22.15 5.87 -8.76
C LEU A 23 -22.07 5.66 -10.27
N PRO A 24 -21.31 6.47 -11.02
CA PRO A 24 -21.08 6.21 -12.43
C PRO A 24 -20.38 4.85 -12.61
N LEU A 25 -20.58 4.24 -13.77
CA LEU A 25 -19.78 3.08 -14.17
C LEU A 25 -18.33 3.54 -14.36
N PHE A 26 -17.38 2.68 -13.95
CA PHE A 26 -15.96 2.99 -14.11
C PHE A 26 -15.57 2.92 -15.59
N ASP A 27 -15.07 4.03 -16.13
CA ASP A 27 -14.47 4.11 -17.47
C ASP A 27 -12.95 4.28 -17.33
N ALA A 28 -12.21 3.24 -17.71
CA ALA A 28 -10.75 3.22 -17.61
C ALA A 28 -10.08 4.27 -18.52
N THR A 29 -10.68 4.57 -19.68
CA THR A 29 -10.14 5.56 -20.62
C THR A 29 -10.29 6.95 -20.03
N GLN A 30 -11.49 7.27 -19.53
CA GLN A 30 -11.75 8.55 -18.89
C GLN A 30 -10.85 8.76 -17.67
N PHE A 31 -10.64 7.71 -16.87
CA PHE A 31 -9.69 7.75 -15.75
C PHE A 31 -8.26 8.06 -16.23
N LEU A 32 -7.74 7.31 -17.21
CA LEU A 32 -6.38 7.47 -17.72
C LEU A 32 -6.16 8.85 -18.38
N GLU A 33 -7.17 9.40 -19.04
CA GLU A 33 -7.12 10.78 -19.56
C GLU A 33 -7.06 11.82 -18.43
N LEU A 34 -7.83 11.63 -17.34
CA LEU A 34 -7.83 12.54 -16.19
C LEU A 34 -6.48 12.58 -15.45
N VAL A 35 -5.78 11.44 -15.43
CA VAL A 35 -4.46 11.28 -14.78
C VAL A 35 -3.29 11.39 -15.76
N ARG A 36 -3.55 11.80 -17.01
CA ARG A 36 -2.51 11.98 -18.03
C ARG A 36 -1.43 12.96 -17.55
N GLY A 37 -0.17 12.55 -17.66
CA GLY A 37 0.99 13.35 -17.23
C GLY A 37 1.17 13.45 -15.71
N LYS A 38 0.40 12.72 -14.91
CA LYS A 38 0.46 12.74 -13.45
C LYS A 38 1.08 11.48 -12.87
N SER A 39 1.19 11.47 -11.55
CA SER A 39 1.78 10.39 -10.78
C SER A 39 0.93 10.07 -9.55
N LEU A 40 0.71 8.78 -9.31
CA LEU A 40 -0.07 8.25 -8.20
C LEU A 40 0.80 7.30 -7.39
N ALA A 41 0.83 7.43 -6.08
CA ALA A 41 1.47 6.49 -5.17
C ALA A 41 0.46 5.80 -4.25
N PHE A 42 0.60 4.49 -4.12
CA PHE A 42 0.01 3.70 -3.04
C PHE A 42 1.06 3.53 -1.95
N LEU A 43 0.80 4.06 -0.77
CA LEU A 43 1.66 3.95 0.40
C LEU A 43 0.97 3.07 1.44
N GLY A 44 1.59 1.94 1.79
CA GLY A 44 0.98 1.08 2.79
C GLY A 44 1.50 -0.34 2.87
N ASP A 45 0.62 -1.21 3.34
CA ASP A 45 0.85 -2.64 3.50
C ASP A 45 0.37 -3.46 2.30
N SER A 46 0.46 -4.78 2.40
CA SER A 46 0.05 -5.76 1.39
C SER A 46 -1.37 -5.58 0.83
N VAL A 47 -2.29 -4.94 1.56
CA VAL A 47 -3.65 -4.68 1.07
C VAL A 47 -3.66 -3.63 -0.03
N THR A 48 -2.66 -2.74 -0.02
CA THR A 48 -2.47 -1.72 -1.06
C THR A 48 -1.70 -2.24 -2.28
N TYR A 49 -1.18 -3.47 -2.20
CA TYR A 49 -0.46 -4.08 -3.32
C TYR A 49 -1.46 -4.59 -4.35
N THR A 50 -1.34 -4.04 -5.54
CA THR A 50 -2.07 -4.55 -6.69
C THR A 50 -1.46 -5.88 -7.12
N GLU A 51 -2.23 -6.96 -7.00
CA GLU A 51 -1.75 -8.32 -7.29
C GLU A 51 -1.45 -8.57 -8.78
N ASP A 52 -2.00 -7.77 -9.70
CA ASP A 52 -1.81 -8.00 -11.13
C ASP A 52 -2.00 -6.71 -11.94
N ILE A 53 -0.92 -5.94 -12.07
CA ILE A 53 -0.76 -5.02 -13.19
C ILE A 53 0.42 -5.56 -14.00
N SER A 54 0.09 -6.26 -15.09
CA SER A 54 0.97 -6.71 -16.18
C SER A 54 2.47 -6.44 -15.96
N HIS A 55 3.25 -7.51 -15.75
CA HIS A 55 4.72 -7.50 -15.66
C HIS A 55 5.44 -6.68 -16.74
N LYS A 56 4.73 -6.35 -17.84
CA LYS A 56 5.19 -5.46 -18.92
C LYS A 56 5.57 -4.06 -18.44
N TYR A 57 5.01 -3.57 -17.34
CA TYR A 57 5.18 -2.18 -16.89
C TYR A 57 5.98 -2.03 -15.59
N SER A 58 6.37 -3.12 -14.91
CA SER A 58 6.99 -3.08 -13.58
C SER A 58 8.51 -2.94 -13.60
N SER A 59 9.08 -1.98 -12.87
CA SER A 59 10.49 -2.02 -12.46
C SER A 59 10.68 -2.89 -11.21
N ASN A 60 11.71 -3.73 -11.19
CA ASN A 60 11.88 -4.87 -10.28
C ASN A 60 12.53 -4.49 -8.93
N THR A 61 11.72 -4.32 -7.88
CA THR A 61 12.09 -4.64 -6.50
C THR A 61 10.87 -5.26 -5.80
N ASP A 62 11.05 -6.23 -4.91
CA ASP A 62 9.94 -7.00 -4.32
C ASP A 62 8.97 -6.13 -3.50
N TYR A 63 9.46 -5.01 -2.95
CA TYR A 63 8.70 -4.12 -2.07
C TYR A 63 8.36 -2.75 -2.70
N PHE A 64 9.11 -2.27 -3.68
CA PHE A 64 8.84 -1.00 -4.37
C PHE A 64 8.60 -1.25 -5.86
N LYS A 65 7.35 -1.07 -6.29
CA LYS A 65 6.93 -1.30 -7.67
C LYS A 65 6.53 0.01 -8.32
N ARG A 66 6.87 0.16 -9.60
CA ARG A 66 6.47 1.32 -10.40
C ARG A 66 6.01 0.86 -11.76
N TYR A 67 4.86 1.39 -12.17
CA TYR A 67 4.16 1.09 -13.41
C TYR A 67 4.05 2.38 -14.22
N VAL A 68 4.61 2.37 -15.44
CA VAL A 68 4.61 3.54 -16.32
C VAL A 68 3.75 3.27 -17.54
N TYR A 69 2.64 4.00 -17.64
CA TYR A 69 1.75 4.00 -18.79
C TYR A 69 2.23 5.05 -19.79
N HIS A 70 3.12 4.65 -20.69
CA HIS A 70 3.79 5.57 -21.63
C HIS A 70 2.82 6.38 -22.50
N ASP A 71 1.72 5.77 -22.98
CA ASP A 71 0.73 6.44 -23.84
C ASP A 71 0.02 7.61 -23.15
N TYR A 72 -0.04 7.58 -21.81
CA TYR A 72 -0.67 8.60 -20.98
C TYR A 72 0.35 9.40 -20.16
N ASN A 73 1.64 9.09 -20.28
CA ASN A 73 2.69 9.59 -19.40
C ASN A 73 2.28 9.53 -17.91
N PHE A 74 1.58 8.47 -17.52
CA PHE A 74 1.03 8.29 -16.18
C PHE A 74 1.85 7.26 -15.42
N THR A 75 2.21 7.56 -14.17
CA THR A 75 3.00 6.67 -13.33
C THR A 75 2.22 6.27 -12.09
N ILE A 76 2.15 4.96 -11.83
CA ILE A 76 1.70 4.41 -10.55
C ILE A 76 2.92 3.88 -9.80
N ALA A 77 3.09 4.24 -8.54
CA ALA A 77 4.07 3.65 -7.65
C ALA A 77 3.38 2.94 -6.47
N THR A 78 3.98 1.87 -5.98
CA THR A 78 3.62 1.20 -4.75
C THR A 78 4.83 1.24 -3.83
N LEU A 79 4.65 1.85 -2.66
CA LEU A 79 5.67 2.07 -1.66
C LEU A 79 5.34 1.25 -0.42
N TRP A 80 6.21 0.30 -0.09
CA TRP A 80 6.07 -0.52 1.11
C TRP A 80 6.33 0.37 2.33
N SER A 81 5.29 0.59 3.12
CA SER A 81 5.42 1.19 4.45
C SER A 81 4.23 0.75 5.29
N PRO A 82 4.25 -0.47 5.84
CA PRO A 82 3.10 -1.08 6.50
C PRO A 82 2.67 -0.34 7.78
N TYR A 83 3.59 0.41 8.39
CA TYR A 83 3.36 1.20 9.59
C TYR A 83 3.48 2.71 9.36
N LEU A 84 3.83 3.16 8.14
CA LEU A 84 4.08 4.57 7.75
C LEU A 84 5.26 5.26 8.46
N VAL A 85 5.67 4.74 9.61
CA VAL A 85 6.82 5.17 10.42
C VAL A 85 7.93 4.13 10.35
N LYS A 86 9.11 4.51 10.82
CA LYS A 86 10.24 3.60 10.92
C LYS A 86 9.89 2.42 11.82
N SER A 87 10.13 1.22 11.31
CA SER A 87 9.87 -0.03 12.01
C SER A 87 11.08 -0.96 11.95
N ARG A 88 11.38 -1.67 13.04
CA ARG A 88 12.46 -2.65 13.11
C ARG A 88 12.06 -3.88 13.91
N ASP A 89 12.55 -5.05 13.49
CA ASP A 89 12.43 -6.26 14.29
C ASP A 89 13.05 -6.03 15.67
N ALA A 90 12.27 -6.29 16.72
CA ALA A 90 12.71 -6.11 18.11
C ALA A 90 13.80 -7.11 18.52
N TYR A 91 13.95 -8.21 17.76
CA TYR A 91 14.98 -9.22 17.98
C TYR A 91 15.88 -9.36 16.75
N PRO A 92 17.20 -9.11 16.86
CA PRO A 92 18.13 -9.17 15.73
C PRO A 92 18.28 -10.57 15.09
N SER A 93 17.81 -11.62 15.76
CA SER A 93 17.82 -13.01 15.27
C SER A 93 16.49 -13.48 14.67
N GLY A 94 15.45 -12.64 14.69
CA GLY A 94 14.10 -13.00 14.29
C GLY A 94 13.81 -12.61 12.84
N ASN A 95 14.12 -13.48 11.87
CA ASN A 95 13.64 -13.36 10.48
C ASN A 95 12.22 -13.95 10.31
N ASP A 96 11.46 -14.02 11.40
CA ASP A 96 10.17 -14.70 11.41
C ASP A 96 9.05 -13.69 11.18
N ILE A 97 8.06 -14.05 10.39
CA ILE A 97 6.96 -13.14 10.04
C ILE A 97 6.16 -12.70 11.27
N ASN A 98 6.33 -13.36 12.42
CA ASN A 98 5.69 -13.08 13.70
C ASN A 98 6.63 -12.44 14.72
N SER A 99 7.81 -11.97 14.30
CA SER A 99 8.71 -11.21 15.16
C SER A 99 7.99 -10.00 15.74
N LEU A 100 8.26 -9.73 17.02
CA LEU A 100 7.84 -8.50 17.66
C LEU A 100 8.47 -7.32 16.91
N MET A 101 7.65 -6.34 16.52
CA MET A 101 8.11 -5.16 15.78
C MET A 101 8.14 -3.94 16.69
N SER A 102 9.23 -3.17 16.60
CA SER A 102 9.38 -1.86 17.26
C SER A 102 9.07 -0.74 16.26
N LEU A 103 8.15 0.15 16.62
CA LEU A 103 7.75 1.33 15.83
C LEU A 103 8.29 2.59 16.49
N TYR A 104 8.91 3.46 15.70
CA TYR A 104 9.47 4.73 16.17
C TYR A 104 8.56 5.86 15.67
N LEU A 105 7.73 6.41 16.56
CA LEU A 105 6.64 7.30 16.18
C LEU A 105 7.12 8.66 15.64
N ASP A 106 8.32 9.08 16.03
CA ASP A 106 8.93 10.35 15.63
C ASP A 106 9.80 10.24 14.37
N GLU A 107 9.96 9.03 13.83
CA GLU A 107 10.86 8.78 12.70
C GLU A 107 10.11 8.27 11.48
N LEU A 108 10.40 8.87 10.33
CA LEU A 108 9.84 8.46 9.05
C LEU A 108 10.51 7.18 8.54
N ASP A 109 9.77 6.39 7.77
CA ASP A 109 10.29 5.23 7.05
C ASP A 109 11.29 5.67 5.96
N GLU A 110 12.58 5.58 6.27
CA GLU A 110 13.67 5.97 5.38
C GLU A 110 13.66 5.21 4.05
N ALA A 111 13.29 3.93 4.05
CA ALA A 111 13.28 3.11 2.83
C ALA A 111 12.15 3.57 1.89
N CYS A 112 10.98 3.86 2.44
CA CYS A 112 9.90 4.48 1.67
C CYS A 112 10.34 5.85 1.14
N MET A 113 10.87 6.72 2.00
CA MET A 113 11.27 8.07 1.62
C MET A 113 12.36 8.09 0.53
N ALA A 114 13.32 7.18 0.58
CA ALA A 114 14.35 7.03 -0.44
C ALA A 114 13.77 6.59 -1.79
N ASN A 115 12.69 5.79 -1.78
CA ASN A 115 12.04 5.27 -2.98
C ASN A 115 10.89 6.14 -3.50
N SER A 116 10.40 7.11 -2.72
CA SER A 116 9.38 8.07 -3.14
C SER A 116 9.84 8.95 -4.30
N GLY A 117 11.13 9.29 -4.37
CA GLY A 117 11.67 10.09 -5.48
C GLY A 117 10.99 11.48 -5.62
N ARG A 118 10.38 11.75 -6.79
CA ARG A 118 9.66 13.01 -7.07
C ARG A 118 8.37 13.10 -6.25
N GLN A 119 7.89 14.32 -6.00
CA GLN A 119 6.54 14.51 -5.46
C GLN A 119 5.51 13.83 -6.36
N PHE A 120 4.63 13.03 -5.75
CA PHE A 120 3.47 12.45 -6.40
C PHE A 120 2.31 13.44 -6.42
N ASP A 121 1.54 13.46 -7.51
CA ASP A 121 0.33 14.30 -7.61
C ASP A 121 -0.79 13.77 -6.71
N TYR A 122 -0.86 12.46 -6.55
CA TYR A 122 -1.83 11.77 -5.71
C TYR A 122 -1.13 10.73 -4.83
N VAL A 123 -1.50 10.68 -3.56
CA VAL A 123 -1.04 9.66 -2.62
C VAL A 123 -2.25 9.03 -1.96
N ILE A 124 -2.38 7.70 -2.11
CA ILE A 124 -3.38 6.90 -1.41
C ILE A 124 -2.64 6.16 -0.30
N VAL A 125 -3.00 6.48 0.93
CA VAL A 125 -2.41 5.87 2.12
C VAL A 125 -3.39 4.85 2.68
N SER A 126 -2.90 3.64 2.97
CA SER A 126 -3.68 2.66 3.72
C SER A 126 -2.77 1.85 4.63
N ALA A 127 -3.14 1.84 5.90
CA ALA A 127 -2.42 1.15 6.95
C ALA A 127 -3.46 0.60 7.92
N GLY A 128 -3.31 -0.66 8.31
CA GLY A 128 -4.22 -1.26 9.30
C GLY A 128 -4.00 -2.74 9.54
N GLN A 129 -3.66 -3.51 8.50
CA GLN A 129 -3.53 -4.96 8.63
C GLN A 129 -2.42 -5.36 9.60
N TRP A 130 -1.33 -4.58 9.63
CA TRP A 130 -0.16 -4.89 10.45
C TRP A 130 -0.28 -4.41 11.90
N PHE A 131 -1.26 -3.56 12.21
CA PHE A 131 -1.51 -3.06 13.57
C PHE A 131 -2.21 -4.09 14.47
N PHE A 132 -2.69 -5.21 13.93
CA PHE A 132 -3.25 -6.32 14.72
C PHE A 132 -2.17 -7.23 15.35
N ARG A 133 -0.89 -6.94 15.10
CA ARG A 133 0.24 -7.67 15.68
C ARG A 133 0.63 -7.05 17.02
N THR A 134 1.35 -7.81 17.84
CA THR A 134 2.01 -7.25 19.02
C THR A 134 3.08 -6.25 18.59
N LEU A 135 3.02 -5.03 19.14
CA LEU A 135 3.90 -3.93 18.76
C LEU A 135 4.47 -3.25 20.00
N THR A 136 5.73 -2.83 19.88
CA THR A 136 6.39 -1.95 20.84
C THR A 136 6.52 -0.57 20.23
N TYR A 137 6.07 0.46 20.94
CA TYR A 137 6.13 1.84 20.48
C TYR A 137 7.24 2.60 21.19
N HIS A 138 8.06 3.32 20.43
CA HIS A 138 9.14 4.16 20.90
C HIS A 138 8.90 5.62 20.49
N GLU A 139 9.16 6.53 21.42
CA GLU A 139 9.13 7.98 21.23
C GLU A 139 10.43 8.55 21.82
N HIS A 140 11.20 9.32 21.05
CA HIS A 140 12.53 9.79 21.44
C HIS A 140 13.46 8.68 22.00
N ASP A 141 13.51 7.51 21.35
CA ASP A 141 14.24 6.30 21.79
C ASP A 141 13.81 5.70 23.15
N ASN A 142 12.75 6.23 23.77
CA ASN A 142 12.15 5.66 24.96
C ASN A 142 10.95 4.80 24.59
N MET A 143 10.87 3.60 25.16
CA MET A 143 9.69 2.75 25.00
C MET A 143 8.50 3.35 25.76
N THR A 144 7.47 3.75 25.01
CA THR A 144 6.31 4.46 25.56
C THR A 144 5.15 3.49 25.83
N LEU A 145 4.91 2.50 24.96
CA LEU A 145 3.77 1.58 25.06
C LEU A 145 4.12 0.19 24.52
N PHE A 146 3.58 -0.84 25.18
CA PHE A 146 3.61 -2.23 24.71
C PHE A 146 2.17 -2.70 24.54
N VAL A 147 1.76 -3.05 23.33
CA VAL A 147 0.39 -3.49 23.02
C VAL A 147 0.42 -4.94 22.54
N THR A 148 -0.27 -5.81 23.26
CA THR A 148 -0.53 -7.20 22.87
C THR A 148 -1.96 -7.29 22.31
N SER A 149 -2.14 -7.94 21.17
CA SER A 149 -3.46 -8.24 20.61
C SER A 149 -4.17 -9.42 21.26
#